data_AF-A0A417HDL3-F1
#
_entry.id   AF-A0A417HDL3-F1
#
_cell.length_a   1.000
_cell.length_b   1.000
_cell.length_c   1.000
_cell.angle_alpha   90.00
_cell.angle_beta   90.00
_cell.angle_gamma   90.00
#
_symmetry.space_group_name_H-M   'P 1'
#
loop_
_entity.id
_entity.type
_entity.pdbx_description
1 polymer ?
#
loop_
_entity_poly.entity_id
_entity_poly.type
_entity_poly.pdbx_seq_one_letter_code
_entity_poly.pdbx_strand_id
1 'polypeptide(L)'
;MFAKEKWKRFLCDKKWFLLALIPAAALLWCCFLYIRMTQTPLKSLDISPASDPASWHFTLADGTEVSPQGENLLLPPDTVLYCSRDLSQLDFSLTPTSILAMNRFGCDAAILSDGKLLADPSLRYHPQEGRFDAGNQPAMYPAMYSDIITLGSAQELTLVLSYPGGMASIRQLPSLVLYPNLTAY
;
A
#
# COMPACT_ATOMS: atom_id res chain seq x y z
N MET A 1 -48.00 -4.61 -46.91
CA MET A 1 -47.33 -5.93 -46.83
C MET A 1 -45.88 -5.93 -47.37
N PHE A 2 -45.54 -5.09 -48.36
CA PHE A 2 -44.21 -5.02 -49.02
C PHE A 2 -42.99 -4.63 -48.16
N ALA A 3 -43.16 -3.88 -47.07
CA ALA A 3 -42.03 -3.44 -46.24
C ALA A 3 -41.39 -4.59 -45.45
N LYS A 4 -42.19 -5.58 -45.03
CA LYS A 4 -41.75 -6.71 -44.20
C LYS A 4 -40.91 -7.71 -44.99
N GLU A 5 -41.24 -7.91 -46.27
CA GLU A 5 -40.50 -8.79 -47.19
C GLU A 5 -39.19 -8.17 -47.66
N LYS A 6 -39.16 -6.84 -47.91
CA LYS A 6 -37.91 -6.10 -48.17
C LYS A 6 -36.95 -6.17 -46.99
N TRP A 7 -37.46 -6.03 -45.77
CA TRP A 7 -36.65 -6.17 -44.55
C TRP A 7 -36.09 -7.58 -44.36
N LYS A 8 -36.89 -8.62 -44.63
CA LYS A 8 -36.42 -10.02 -44.59
C LYS A 8 -35.30 -10.29 -45.59
N ARG A 9 -35.41 -9.78 -46.83
CA ARG A 9 -34.34 -9.92 -47.85
C ARG A 9 -33.09 -9.13 -47.48
N PHE A 10 -33.25 -7.91 -46.97
CA PHE A 10 -32.13 -7.09 -46.52
C PHE A 10 -31.34 -7.76 -45.37
N LEU A 11 -32.03 -8.34 -44.39
CA LEU A 11 -31.42 -9.10 -43.31
C LEU A 11 -30.74 -10.39 -43.80
N CYS A 12 -31.31 -11.07 -44.81
CA CYS A 12 -30.70 -12.26 -45.43
C CYS A 12 -29.44 -11.93 -46.22
N ASP A 13 -29.42 -10.83 -46.98
CA ASP A 13 -28.25 -10.38 -47.75
C ASP A 13 -27.13 -9.87 -46.84
N LYS A 14 -27.50 -9.18 -45.74
CA LYS A 14 -26.55 -8.66 -44.75
C LYS A 14 -26.20 -9.67 -43.65
N LYS A 15 -26.69 -10.91 -43.72
CA LYS A 15 -26.48 -11.92 -42.65
C LYS A 15 -24.99 -12.13 -42.35
N TRP A 16 -24.16 -12.16 -43.39
CA TRP A 16 -22.72 -12.36 -43.27
C TRP A 16 -22.02 -11.12 -42.70
N PHE A 17 -22.53 -9.93 -43.00
CA PHE A 17 -22.06 -8.68 -42.41
C PHE A 17 -22.39 -8.61 -40.91
N LEU A 18 -23.61 -8.98 -40.52
CA LEU A 18 -24.01 -9.06 -39.10
C LEU A 18 -23.25 -10.16 -38.35
N LEU A 19 -23.02 -11.31 -38.98
CA LEU A 19 -22.22 -12.41 -38.43
C LEU A 19 -20.75 -12.02 -38.22
N ALA A 20 -20.20 -11.10 -39.00
CA ALA A 20 -18.85 -10.57 -38.81
C ALA A 20 -18.80 -9.40 -37.82
N LEU A 21 -19.86 -8.58 -37.78
CA LEU A 21 -19.95 -7.40 -36.91
C LEU A 21 -20.05 -7.80 -35.43
N ILE A 22 -20.81 -8.83 -35.09
CA ILE A 22 -21.00 -9.30 -33.71
C ILE A 22 -19.67 -9.75 -33.06
N PRO A 23 -18.87 -10.65 -33.67
CA PRO A 23 -17.58 -11.04 -33.10
C PRO A 23 -16.57 -9.90 -33.12
N ALA A 24 -16.58 -9.02 -34.13
CA ALA A 24 -15.72 -7.84 -34.14
C ALA A 24 -16.03 -6.86 -33.00
N ALA A 25 -17.32 -6.62 -32.73
CA ALA A 25 -17.76 -5.79 -31.61
C ALA A 25 -17.44 -6.46 -30.26
N ALA A 26 -17.58 -7.79 -30.15
CA ALA A 26 -17.19 -8.53 -28.96
C ALA A 26 -15.67 -8.47 -28.73
N LEU A 27 -14.85 -8.59 -29.79
CA LEU A 27 -13.39 -8.46 -29.71
C LEU A 27 -12.99 -7.04 -29.27
N LEU A 28 -13.61 -6.01 -29.85
CA LEU A 28 -13.39 -4.62 -29.45
C LEU A 28 -13.79 -4.38 -27.99
N TRP A 29 -14.90 -4.97 -27.54
CA TRP A 29 -15.33 -4.89 -26.14
C TRP A 29 -14.37 -5.60 -25.19
N CYS A 30 -13.90 -6.79 -25.53
CA CYS A 30 -12.89 -7.52 -24.77
C CYS A 30 -11.56 -6.76 -24.71
N CYS A 31 -11.12 -6.19 -25.84
CA CYS A 31 -9.93 -5.33 -25.88
C CYS A 31 -10.12 -4.09 -25.02
N PHE A 32 -11.29 -3.45 -25.05
CA PHE A 32 -11.59 -2.30 -24.21
C PHE A 32 -11.58 -2.66 -22.72
N LEU A 33 -12.19 -3.78 -22.32
CA LEU A 33 -12.14 -4.28 -20.95
C LEU A 33 -10.71 -4.60 -20.50
N TYR A 34 -9.92 -5.25 -21.36
CA TYR A 34 -8.53 -5.58 -21.07
C TYR A 34 -7.67 -4.31 -20.91
N ILE A 35 -7.82 -3.34 -21.81
CA ILE A 35 -7.13 -2.04 -21.72
C ILE A 35 -7.56 -1.33 -20.43
N ARG A 36 -8.85 -1.33 -20.10
CA ARG A 36 -9.35 -0.72 -18.87
C ARG A 36 -8.75 -1.37 -17.63
N MET A 37 -8.73 -2.70 -17.54
CA MET A 37 -8.14 -3.43 -16.42
C MET A 37 -6.62 -3.20 -16.29
N THR A 38 -5.90 -3.11 -17.41
CA THR A 38 -4.45 -2.89 -17.41
C THR A 38 -4.04 -1.43 -17.19
N GLN A 39 -4.94 -0.48 -17.45
CA GLN A 39 -4.67 0.95 -17.32
C GLN A 39 -5.33 1.61 -16.11
N THR A 40 -6.25 0.96 -15.39
CA THR A 40 -6.73 1.48 -14.11
C THR A 40 -5.62 1.37 -13.07
N PRO A 41 -5.01 2.50 -12.63
CA PRO A 41 -4.01 2.44 -11.59
C PRO A 41 -4.66 1.90 -10.32
N LEU A 42 -3.97 0.98 -9.64
CA LEU A 42 -4.36 0.54 -8.32
C LEU A 42 -4.54 1.76 -7.43
N LYS A 43 -5.69 1.88 -6.77
CA LYS A 43 -5.91 2.94 -5.79
C LYS A 43 -4.90 2.71 -4.66
N SER A 44 -3.95 3.62 -4.53
CA SER A 44 -2.96 3.64 -3.45
C SER A 44 -3.09 4.93 -2.66
N LEU A 45 -2.85 4.85 -1.36
CA LEU A 45 -2.79 6.01 -0.48
C LEU A 45 -1.40 6.06 0.16
N ASP A 46 -0.74 7.20 0.05
CA ASP A 46 0.45 7.47 0.87
C ASP A 46 -0.02 7.79 2.28
N ILE A 47 0.37 6.95 3.25
CA ILE A 47 0.06 7.14 4.66
C ILE A 47 1.32 7.44 5.48
N SER A 48 2.46 7.71 4.83
CA SER A 48 3.75 7.94 5.49
C SER A 48 3.63 9.00 6.60
N PRO A 49 4.30 8.81 7.76
CA PRO A 49 4.40 9.83 8.79
C PRO A 49 4.95 11.16 8.27
N ALA A 50 5.83 11.12 7.27
CA ALA A 50 6.39 12.32 6.66
C ALA A 50 5.42 13.10 5.77
N SER A 51 4.46 12.42 5.16
CA SER A 51 3.50 13.03 4.24
C SER A 51 2.36 13.72 5.00
N ASP A 52 1.99 13.18 6.16
CA ASP A 52 0.92 13.70 6.99
C ASP A 52 1.18 13.46 8.49
N PRO A 53 2.10 14.22 9.12
CA PRO A 53 2.50 14.00 10.51
C PRO A 53 1.37 14.22 11.52
N ALA A 54 0.37 15.04 11.18
CA ALA A 54 -0.72 15.38 12.08
C ALA A 54 -1.69 14.23 12.33
N SER A 55 -1.77 13.28 11.39
CA SER A 55 -2.57 12.05 11.51
C SER A 55 -1.83 10.92 12.26
N TRP A 56 -0.62 11.17 12.77
CA TRP A 56 0.16 10.21 13.52
C TRP A 56 0.35 10.67 14.97
N HIS A 57 0.22 9.72 15.89
CA HIS A 57 0.56 9.89 17.30
C HIS A 57 1.97 9.35 17.53
N PHE A 58 2.84 10.20 18.07
CA PHE A 58 4.22 9.81 18.38
C PHE A 58 4.37 9.73 19.89
N THR A 59 4.77 8.56 20.39
CA THR A 59 4.96 8.30 21.82
C THR A 59 6.30 7.63 22.08
N LEU A 60 6.86 7.87 23.25
CA LEU A 60 8.04 7.15 23.74
C LEU A 60 7.60 5.89 24.50
N ALA A 61 8.57 5.01 24.81
CA ALA A 61 8.30 3.78 25.56
C ALA A 61 7.67 4.00 26.96
N ASP A 62 7.86 5.18 27.57
CA ASP A 62 7.25 5.56 28.85
C ASP A 62 5.84 6.17 28.71
N GLY A 63 5.32 6.26 27.48
CA GLY A 63 4.02 6.85 27.16
C GLY A 63 4.04 8.36 26.98
N THR A 64 5.20 9.01 27.07
CA THR A 64 5.32 10.45 26.80
C THR A 64 5.01 10.75 25.34
N GLU A 65 4.05 11.65 25.10
CA GLU A 65 3.76 12.15 23.76
C GLU A 65 4.85 13.09 23.26
N VAL A 66 5.24 12.91 22.00
CA VAL A 66 6.18 13.77 21.29
C VAL A 66 5.44 14.39 20.11
N SER A 67 5.63 15.68 19.89
CA SER A 67 5.05 16.36 18.73
C SER A 67 6.14 16.80 17.76
N PRO A 68 5.93 16.65 16.45
CA PRO A 68 6.73 17.30 15.41
C PRO A 68 6.98 18.78 15.70
N GLN A 69 8.26 19.19 15.70
CA GLN A 69 8.67 20.59 15.68
C GLN A 69 9.17 20.93 14.27
N GLY A 70 8.24 21.30 13.39
CA GLY A 70 8.53 21.41 11.96
C GLY A 70 8.81 20.03 11.35
N GLU A 71 10.00 19.83 10.81
CA GLU A 71 10.40 18.55 10.18
C GLU A 71 11.16 17.60 11.12
N ASN A 72 11.30 17.95 12.40
CA ASN A 72 12.13 17.22 13.35
C ASN A 72 11.33 16.78 14.58
N LEU A 73 11.70 15.62 15.12
CA LEU A 73 11.30 15.13 16.43
C LEU A 73 12.50 15.25 17.37
N LEU A 74 12.31 15.97 18.48
CA LEU A 74 13.30 16.04 19.55
C LEU A 74 13.12 14.80 20.41
N LEU A 75 14.08 13.88 20.30
CA LEU A 75 14.03 12.60 21.01
C LEU A 75 15.17 12.58 22.04
N PRO A 76 14.94 12.03 23.25
CA PRO A 76 16.05 11.67 24.10
C PRO A 76 16.96 10.65 23.37
N PRO A 77 18.27 10.63 23.65
CA PRO A 77 19.17 9.63 23.07
C PRO A 77 18.73 8.21 23.47
N ASP A 78 19.07 7.22 22.64
CA ASP A 78 18.81 5.78 22.88
C ASP A 78 17.35 5.45 23.22
N THR A 79 16.42 6.09 22.52
CA THR A 79 14.98 5.94 22.78
C THR A 79 14.27 5.21 21.64
N VAL A 80 13.25 4.44 22.02
CA VAL A 80 12.31 3.81 21.08
C VAL A 80 11.11 4.74 20.88
N LEU A 81 10.86 5.09 19.62
CA LEU A 81 9.73 5.89 19.18
C LEU A 81 8.63 4.97 18.64
N TYR A 82 7.42 5.15 19.16
CA TYR A 82 6.21 4.52 18.67
C TYR A 82 5.43 5.54 17.84
N CYS A 83 5.16 5.23 16.58
CA CYS A 83 4.33 6.03 15.71
C CYS A 83 3.03 5.25 15.45
N SER A 84 1.92 5.68 16.01
CA SER A 84 0.60 5.05 15.80
C SER A 84 -0.27 5.90 14.88
N ARG A 85 -1.03 5.23 14.00
CA ARG A 85 -2.07 5.84 13.18
C ARG A 85 -3.34 5.03 13.26
N ASP A 86 -4.44 5.72 13.53
CA ASP A 86 -5.79 5.17 13.42
C ASP A 86 -6.18 5.06 11.93
N LEU A 87 -6.32 3.83 11.45
CA LEU A 87 -6.70 3.52 10.07
C LEU A 87 -8.21 3.62 9.86
N SER A 88 -9.01 3.67 10.92
CA SER A 88 -10.47 3.84 10.81
C SER A 88 -10.87 5.24 10.33
N GLN A 89 -9.98 6.22 10.50
CA GLN A 89 -10.16 7.61 10.04
C GLN A 89 -9.86 7.81 8.56
N LEU A 90 -9.41 6.77 7.84
CA LEU A 90 -9.20 6.84 6.41
C LEU A 90 -10.54 6.91 5.66
N ASP A 91 -10.56 7.57 4.51
CA ASP A 91 -11.76 7.71 3.65
C ASP A 91 -12.28 6.38 3.06
N PHE A 92 -11.67 5.25 3.42
CA PHE A 92 -12.03 3.93 2.95
C PHE A 92 -11.82 2.88 4.02
N SER A 93 -12.63 1.83 3.99
CA SER A 93 -12.45 0.67 4.85
C SER A 93 -11.37 -0.25 4.29
N LEU A 94 -10.49 -0.73 5.16
CA LEU A 94 -9.58 -1.81 4.81
C LEU A 94 -10.35 -3.09 4.54
N THR A 95 -9.83 -3.87 3.61
CA THR A 95 -10.36 -5.19 3.24
C THR A 95 -9.38 -6.27 3.70
N PRO A 96 -9.79 -7.55 3.76
CA PRO A 96 -8.86 -8.64 4.06
C PRO A 96 -7.68 -8.74 3.10
N THR A 97 -7.76 -8.12 1.91
CA THR A 97 -6.69 -8.09 0.90
C THR A 97 -5.89 -6.77 0.91
N SER A 98 -6.09 -5.91 1.91
CA SER A 98 -5.31 -4.69 2.06
C SER A 98 -3.84 -5.02 2.31
N ILE A 99 -2.96 -4.37 1.55
CA ILE A 99 -1.51 -4.48 1.70
C ILE A 99 -0.89 -3.13 2.01
N LEU A 100 0.18 -3.18 2.81
CA LEU A 100 1.05 -2.06 3.10
C LEU A 100 2.40 -2.34 2.44
N ALA A 101 2.82 -1.46 1.55
CA ALA A 101 4.19 -1.40 1.09
C ALA A 101 4.94 -0.40 1.96
N MET A 102 6.03 -0.84 2.58
CA MET A 102 6.87 0.01 3.40
C MET A 102 8.27 0.09 2.81
N ASN A 103 8.84 1.28 2.80
CA ASN A 103 10.26 1.51 2.56
C ASN A 103 10.91 2.06 3.82
N ARG A 104 11.78 1.25 4.44
CA ARG A 104 12.53 1.60 5.65
C ARG A 104 13.77 2.43 5.28
N PHE A 105 13.62 3.75 5.17
CA PHE A 105 14.76 4.64 4.93
C PHE A 105 15.58 4.80 6.22
N GLY A 106 16.69 4.06 6.33
CA GLY A 106 17.70 4.30 7.38
C GLY A 106 17.23 4.10 8.82
N CYS A 107 16.13 3.38 9.04
CA CYS A 107 15.59 3.05 10.35
C CYS A 107 15.17 1.58 10.44
N ASP A 108 15.47 0.95 11.58
CA ASP A 108 14.96 -0.37 11.92
C ASP A 108 13.55 -0.19 12.51
N ALA A 109 12.52 -0.62 11.77
CA ALA A 109 11.12 -0.37 12.08
C ALA A 109 10.29 -1.65 12.24
N ALA A 110 9.80 -1.93 13.45
CA ALA A 110 8.81 -2.99 13.70
C ALA A 110 7.42 -2.48 13.37
N ILE A 111 6.60 -3.35 12.79
CA ILE A 111 5.22 -3.04 12.45
C ILE A 111 4.32 -3.88 13.31
N LEU A 112 3.41 -3.21 14.00
CA LEU A 112 2.29 -3.82 14.67
C LEU A 112 0.99 -3.36 14.00
N SER A 113 0.04 -4.28 13.90
CA SER A 113 -1.30 -4.04 13.41
C SER A 113 -2.28 -4.53 14.48
N ASP A 114 -3.09 -3.62 15.01
CA ASP A 114 -3.92 -3.87 16.20
C ASP A 114 -3.12 -4.53 17.35
N GLY A 115 -1.89 -4.06 17.57
CA GLY A 115 -0.97 -4.61 18.57
C GLY A 115 -0.34 -5.96 18.23
N LYS A 116 -0.62 -6.56 17.06
CA LYS A 116 0.02 -7.80 16.60
C LYS A 116 1.25 -7.48 15.75
N LEU A 117 2.40 -8.01 16.13
CA LEU A 117 3.64 -7.89 15.38
C LEU A 117 3.50 -8.57 14.01
N LEU A 118 3.54 -7.76 12.94
CA LEU A 118 3.48 -8.22 11.55
C LEU A 118 4.86 -8.34 10.90
N ALA A 119 5.78 -7.45 11.28
CA ALA A 119 7.16 -7.49 10.83
C ALA A 119 8.06 -6.96 11.94
N ASP A 120 9.12 -7.69 12.25
CA ASP A 120 10.13 -7.28 13.21
C ASP A 120 11.47 -7.05 12.48
N PRO A 121 12.02 -5.83 12.49
CA PRO A 121 13.28 -5.49 11.86
C PRO A 121 14.46 -6.12 12.60
N SER A 122 14.26 -6.70 13.80
CA SER A 122 15.27 -7.53 14.45
C SER A 122 15.62 -8.76 13.59
N LEU A 123 14.75 -9.15 12.66
CA LEU A 123 14.92 -10.26 11.73
C LEU A 123 15.12 -9.75 10.30
N ARG A 124 16.37 -9.66 9.84
CA ARG A 124 16.69 -9.35 8.43
C ARG A 124 16.37 -10.56 7.56
N TYR A 125 15.47 -10.43 6.60
CA TYR A 125 15.20 -11.49 5.61
C TYR A 125 16.25 -11.46 4.50
N HIS A 126 16.99 -12.57 4.32
CA HIS A 126 18.01 -12.75 3.27
C HIS A 126 17.42 -13.58 2.10
N PRO A 127 17.00 -12.96 0.98
CA PRO A 127 16.27 -13.66 -0.09
C PRO A 127 17.13 -14.72 -0.81
N GLN A 128 18.44 -14.49 -0.86
CA GLN A 128 19.41 -15.43 -1.46
C GLN A 128 19.64 -16.67 -0.59
N GLU A 129 19.38 -16.57 0.71
CA GLU A 129 19.64 -17.62 1.69
C GLU A 129 18.35 -18.22 2.27
N GLY A 130 17.19 -17.63 1.97
CA GLY A 130 15.89 -18.10 2.43
C GLY A 130 15.72 -18.10 3.96
N ARG A 131 16.48 -17.25 4.68
CA ARG A 131 16.48 -17.21 6.15
C ARG A 131 16.38 -15.81 6.72
N PHE A 132 15.97 -15.75 7.97
CA PHE A 132 15.93 -14.54 8.78
C PHE A 132 17.12 -14.54 9.76
N ASP A 133 17.95 -13.50 9.76
CA ASP A 133 19.05 -13.33 10.72
C ASP A 133 18.69 -12.29 11.79
N ALA A 134 19.04 -12.57 13.04
CA ALA A 134 18.95 -11.61 14.14
C ALA A 134 20.02 -10.50 13.95
N GLY A 135 19.63 -9.36 13.39
CA GLY A 135 20.57 -8.33 12.93
C GLY A 135 21.12 -7.46 14.06
N ASN A 136 22.37 -7.67 14.48
CA ASN A 136 23.09 -6.85 15.46
C ASN A 136 23.78 -5.59 14.89
N GLN A 137 23.40 -5.12 13.70
CA GLN A 137 23.98 -3.90 13.12
C GLN A 137 22.87 -3.04 12.50
N PRO A 138 22.89 -1.71 12.66
CA PRO A 138 22.01 -0.82 11.90
C PRO A 138 22.34 -0.94 10.41
N ALA A 139 21.31 -0.90 9.56
CA ALA A 139 21.49 -0.98 8.10
C ALA A 139 22.26 0.25 7.57
N MET A 140 23.57 0.14 7.51
CA MET A 140 24.43 1.06 6.75
C MET A 140 24.24 0.68 5.27
N TYR A 141 23.87 1.65 4.42
CA TYR A 141 23.53 1.58 2.97
C TYR A 141 22.03 1.47 2.62
N PRO A 142 21.55 2.17 1.56
CA PRO A 142 20.14 2.24 1.20
C PRO A 142 19.73 0.94 0.50
N ALA A 143 19.60 -0.14 1.27
CA ALA A 143 18.89 -1.31 0.82
C ALA A 143 17.40 -0.96 0.84
N MET A 144 16.83 -0.73 -0.35
CA MET A 144 15.38 -0.60 -0.54
C MET A 144 14.71 -1.92 -0.20
N TYR A 145 14.49 -2.18 1.08
CA TYR A 145 13.59 -3.24 1.52
C TYR A 145 12.17 -2.69 1.39
N SER A 146 11.51 -3.03 0.28
CA SER A 146 10.07 -2.86 0.14
C SER A 146 9.38 -4.07 0.80
N ASP A 147 9.13 -3.99 2.10
CA ASP A 147 8.34 -5.02 2.76
C ASP A 147 6.88 -4.81 2.35
N ILE A 148 6.29 -5.83 1.73
CA ILE A 148 4.84 -5.87 1.44
C ILE A 148 4.21 -6.74 2.51
N ILE A 149 3.34 -6.13 3.31
CA ILE A 149 2.72 -6.77 4.47
C ILE A 149 1.20 -6.73 4.29
N THR A 150 0.53 -7.84 4.59
CA THR A 150 -0.93 -7.87 4.64
C THR A 150 -1.41 -7.22 5.93
N LEU A 151 -2.13 -6.11 5.82
CA LEU A 151 -2.76 -5.46 6.99
C LEU A 151 -4.12 -6.08 7.32
N GLY A 152 -4.80 -6.62 6.31
CA GLY A 152 -6.18 -7.09 6.50
C GLY A 152 -7.10 -5.96 6.97
N SER A 153 -8.05 -6.27 7.85
CA SER A 153 -9.05 -5.33 8.37
C SER A 153 -8.60 -4.59 9.64
N ALA A 154 -7.32 -4.24 9.72
CA ALA A 154 -6.74 -3.55 10.87
C ALA A 154 -7.39 -2.20 11.15
N GLN A 155 -7.45 -1.79 12.41
CA GLN A 155 -7.93 -0.47 12.83
C GLN A 155 -6.78 0.45 13.25
N GLU A 156 -5.68 -0.09 13.74
CA GLU A 156 -4.50 0.68 14.13
C GLU A 156 -3.23 0.11 13.47
N LEU A 157 -2.37 1.02 13.01
CA LEU A 157 -1.01 0.72 12.58
C LEU A 157 -0.02 1.39 13.54
N THR A 158 0.91 0.61 14.10
CA THR A 158 1.99 1.13 14.94
C THR A 158 3.34 0.78 14.34
N LEU A 159 4.20 1.78 14.16
CA LEU A 159 5.60 1.61 13.82
C LEU A 159 6.44 1.78 15.09
N VAL A 160 7.39 0.89 15.33
CA VAL A 160 8.32 0.95 16.46
C VAL A 160 9.72 1.16 15.92
N LEU A 161 10.32 2.30 16.22
CA LEU A 161 11.56 2.77 15.64
C LEU A 161 12.61 2.96 16.72
N SER A 162 13.79 2.38 16.53
CA SER A 162 14.94 2.61 17.43
C SER A 162 15.87 3.66 16.84
N TYR A 163 16.11 4.75 17.58
CA TYR A 163 17.04 5.81 17.17
C TYR A 163 18.31 5.83 18.05
N PRO A 164 19.50 5.63 17.48
CA PRO A 164 20.76 5.72 18.23
C PRO A 164 21.22 7.17 18.50
N GLY A 165 20.49 8.20 18.04
CA GLY A 165 20.87 9.60 18.20
C GLY A 165 19.66 10.50 18.45
N GLY A 166 19.80 11.46 19.37
CA GLY A 166 18.70 12.28 19.95
C GLY A 166 18.00 13.29 19.02
N MET A 167 18.08 13.17 17.70
CA MET A 167 17.23 13.93 16.79
C MET A 167 16.88 13.06 15.59
N ALA A 168 15.59 12.78 15.42
CA ALA A 168 15.06 12.10 14.25
C ALA A 168 14.38 13.13 13.34
N SER A 169 14.80 13.20 12.08
CA SER A 169 14.00 13.93 11.11
C SER A 169 12.78 13.10 10.73
N ILE A 170 11.62 13.73 10.62
CA ILE A 170 10.39 13.10 10.16
C ILE A 170 10.57 12.53 8.75
N ARG A 171 11.43 13.14 7.93
CA ARG A 171 11.77 12.64 6.58
C ARG A 171 12.58 11.34 6.59
N GLN A 172 13.16 10.96 7.73
CA GLN A 172 13.87 9.69 7.93
C GLN A 172 12.94 8.58 8.45
N LEU A 173 11.66 8.89 8.70
CA LEU A 173 10.67 7.86 9.04
C LEU A 173 10.35 7.00 7.81
N PRO A 174 9.88 5.75 8.02
CA PRO A 174 9.53 4.86 6.91
C PRO A 174 8.48 5.50 5.98
N SER A 175 8.67 5.33 4.67
CA SER A 175 7.61 5.65 3.71
C SER A 175 6.64 4.49 3.62
N LEU A 176 5.35 4.79 3.63
CA LEU A 176 4.26 3.84 3.68
C LEU A 176 3.23 4.11 2.59
N VAL A 177 3.02 3.12 1.73
CA VAL A 177 1.98 3.15 0.69
C VAL A 177 0.98 2.03 0.95
N LEU A 178 -0.26 2.42 1.18
CA LEU A 178 -1.38 1.54 1.46
C LEU A 178 -2.17 1.26 0.19
N TYR A 179 -2.42 -0.02 -0.09
CA TYR A 179 -3.33 -0.46 -1.14
C TYR A 179 -4.56 -1.09 -0.47
N PRO A 180 -5.69 -0.38 -0.35
CA PRO A 180 -6.83 -0.84 0.43
C PRO A 180 -7.56 -2.03 -0.19
N ASN A 181 -7.52 -2.20 -1.51
CA ASN A 181 -8.17 -3.31 -2.17
C ASN A 181 -7.43 -3.69 -3.45
N LEU A 182 -6.67 -4.79 -3.38
CA LEU A 182 -6.00 -5.37 -4.55
C LEU A 182 -6.96 -6.05 -5.54
N THR A 183 -8.22 -6.24 -5.16
CA THR A 183 -9.24 -6.89 -6.01
C THR A 183 -10.18 -5.90 -6.68
N ALA A 184 -10.04 -4.59 -6.42
CA ALA A 184 -10.82 -3.54 -7.06
C ALA A 184 -10.25 -3.23 -8.45
N TYR A 185 -10.55 -4.09 -9.42
CA TYR A 185 -10.34 -3.88 -10.86
C TYR A 185 -11.68 -3.83 -11.60
#